data_AF-A0A7L8SBF5-F1
#
_entry.id   AF-A0A7L8SBF5-F1
#
_cell.length_a   1.000
_cell.length_b   1.000
_cell.length_c   1.000
_cell.angle_alpha   90.00
_cell.angle_beta   90.00
_cell.angle_gamma   90.00
#
_symmetry.space_group_name_H-M   'P 1'
#
loop_
_entity.id
_entity.type
_entity.pdbx_description
1 polymer ?
#
loop_
_entity_poly.entity_id
_entity_poly.type
_entity_poly.pdbx_seq_one_letter_code
_entity_poly.pdbx_strand_id
1 'polypeptide(L)'
;MKPRVHSGRTTAAQRGAALIIGMIMLLLITLVVTAGFNLSSANLKAVGNLQTRNEAVAAANRAIEEVAASLLVPGSDGTPSLAPPQGTVSMVDINNDGVDDYKVDIAPPVCVRATKAVDTGGGGSTGPGGITGGASSSGSGLAALPDQYNAVWDISTTVTDARSDSTGTSTSVRQGVRALLNKAQFDALCAPPPVAPAEPAPASS
;
A
#
# COMPACT_ATOMS: atom_id res chain seq x y z
N MET A 1 37.38 92.12 -19.02
CA MET A 1 36.68 90.83 -19.23
C MET A 1 37.70 89.71 -19.39
N LYS A 2 37.60 88.61 -18.64
CA LYS A 2 38.47 87.42 -18.72
C LYS A 2 37.61 86.22 -19.11
N PRO A 3 37.97 85.40 -20.10
CA PRO A 3 37.18 84.23 -20.47
C PRO A 3 37.47 83.07 -19.48
N ARG A 4 36.41 82.42 -18.98
CA ARG A 4 36.52 81.17 -18.22
C ARG A 4 36.48 79.98 -19.19
N VAL A 5 37.60 79.28 -19.29
CA VAL A 5 37.69 77.98 -19.98
C VAL A 5 36.98 76.94 -19.12
N HIS A 6 35.93 76.31 -19.66
CA HIS A 6 35.29 75.15 -19.05
C HIS A 6 36.08 73.90 -19.42
N SER A 7 36.71 73.29 -18.41
CA SER A 7 37.42 72.02 -18.56
C SER A 7 36.42 70.88 -18.70
N GLY A 8 36.28 70.34 -19.91
CA GLY A 8 35.49 69.14 -20.18
C GLY A 8 36.20 67.92 -19.60
N ARG A 9 35.64 67.35 -18.53
CA ARG A 9 36.07 66.05 -17.98
C ARG A 9 35.77 64.94 -19.00
N THR A 10 36.80 64.19 -19.37
CA THR A 10 36.75 63.05 -20.28
C THR A 10 35.95 61.89 -19.67
N THR A 11 34.88 61.46 -20.34
CA THR A 11 33.95 60.39 -19.92
C THR A 11 34.28 59.01 -20.50
N ALA A 12 35.46 58.83 -21.09
CA ALA A 12 35.82 57.62 -21.83
C ALA A 12 35.98 56.38 -20.93
N ALA A 13 36.47 56.52 -19.70
CA ALA A 13 36.67 55.40 -18.76
C ALA A 13 35.36 54.81 -18.20
N GLN A 14 34.25 55.55 -18.24
CA GLN A 14 32.94 55.09 -17.72
C GLN A 14 32.24 54.09 -18.64
N ARG A 15 32.54 54.10 -19.96
CA ARG A 15 31.90 53.20 -20.93
C ARG A 15 32.34 51.73 -20.78
N GLY A 16 33.60 51.49 -20.42
CA GLY A 16 34.11 50.12 -20.21
C GLY A 16 33.54 49.47 -18.95
N ALA A 17 33.48 50.23 -17.84
CA ALA A 17 32.94 49.72 -16.58
C ALA A 17 31.46 49.33 -16.67
N ALA A 18 30.64 50.10 -17.40
CA ALA A 18 29.23 49.79 -17.61
C ALA A 18 29.02 48.48 -18.41
N LEU A 19 29.87 48.20 -19.41
CA LEU A 19 29.82 46.95 -20.18
C LEU A 19 30.18 45.73 -19.34
N ILE A 20 31.20 45.84 -18.49
CA ILE A 20 31.61 44.75 -17.58
C ILE A 20 30.51 44.46 -16.55
N ILE A 21 29.96 45.51 -15.93
CA ILE A 21 28.84 45.37 -14.98
C ILE A 21 27.63 44.77 -15.69
N GLY A 22 27.33 45.19 -16.92
CA GLY A 22 26.25 44.62 -17.73
C GLY A 22 26.45 43.13 -18.02
N MET A 23 27.67 42.70 -18.38
CA MET A 23 27.97 41.27 -18.57
C MET A 23 27.85 40.47 -17.28
N ILE A 24 28.35 40.99 -16.16
CA ILE A 24 28.23 40.33 -14.86
C ILE A 24 26.74 40.18 -14.50
N MET A 25 25.95 41.24 -14.66
CA MET A 25 24.50 41.19 -14.38
C MET A 25 23.77 40.22 -15.31
N LEU A 26 24.10 40.18 -16.59
CA LEU A 26 23.51 39.22 -17.54
C LEU A 26 23.87 37.77 -17.16
N LEU A 27 25.11 37.54 -16.71
CA LEU A 27 25.56 36.24 -16.21
C LEU A 27 24.79 35.84 -14.93
N LEU A 28 24.61 36.77 -13.98
CA LEU A 28 23.85 36.50 -12.77
C LEU A 28 22.38 36.18 -13.06
N ILE A 29 21.73 36.94 -13.95
CA ILE A 29 20.34 36.69 -14.35
C ILE A 29 20.20 35.31 -15.02
N THR A 30 21.09 34.98 -15.96
CA THR A 30 21.07 33.67 -16.63
C THR A 30 21.29 32.52 -15.64
N LEU A 31 22.15 32.71 -14.64
CA LEU A 31 22.40 31.71 -13.60
C LEU A 31 21.19 31.51 -12.69
N VAL A 32 20.49 32.59 -12.31
CA VAL A 32 19.24 32.52 -11.54
C VAL A 32 18.13 31.85 -12.34
N VAL A 33 17.96 32.19 -13.62
CA VAL A 33 16.93 31.62 -14.48
C VAL A 33 17.16 30.12 -14.70
N THR A 34 18.40 29.71 -15.00
CA THR A 34 18.75 28.30 -15.17
C THR A 34 18.61 27.51 -13.86
N ALA A 35 19.01 28.08 -12.72
CA ALA A 35 18.77 27.48 -11.42
C ALA A 35 17.26 27.30 -11.14
N GLY A 36 16.43 28.30 -11.47
CA GLY A 36 14.98 28.23 -11.37
C GLY A 36 14.38 27.10 -12.20
N PHE A 37 14.75 26.99 -13.48
CA PHE A 37 14.26 25.91 -14.35
C PHE A 37 14.68 24.51 -13.89
N ASN A 38 15.92 24.37 -13.40
CA ASN A 38 16.41 23.10 -12.87
C ASN A 38 15.63 22.68 -11.62
N LEU A 39 15.36 23.62 -10.71
CA LEU A 39 14.56 23.36 -9.51
C LEU A 39 13.12 22.98 -9.86
N SER A 40 12.48 23.71 -10.79
CA SER A 40 11.14 23.38 -11.29
C SER A 40 11.09 21.99 -11.92
N SER A 41 12.09 21.65 -12.74
CA SER A 41 12.17 20.33 -13.39
C SER A 41 12.35 19.20 -12.37
N ALA A 42 13.14 19.44 -11.31
CA ALA A 42 13.31 18.47 -10.23
C ALA A 42 11.98 18.24 -9.46
N ASN A 43 11.25 19.31 -9.17
CA ASN A 43 9.95 19.22 -8.49
C ASN A 43 8.92 18.46 -9.34
N LEU A 44 8.87 18.71 -10.65
CA LEU A 44 7.96 17.99 -11.56
C LEU A 44 8.25 16.48 -11.61
N LYS A 45 9.54 16.10 -11.64
CA LYS A 45 9.93 14.67 -11.55
C LYS A 45 9.51 14.05 -10.23
N ALA A 46 9.66 14.77 -9.12
CA ALA A 46 9.23 14.29 -7.81
C ALA A 46 7.70 14.07 -7.75
N VAL A 47 6.91 14.99 -8.31
CA VAL A 47 5.45 14.83 -8.40
C VAL A 47 5.07 13.65 -9.28
N GLY A 48 5.73 13.45 -10.42
CA GLY A 48 5.52 12.27 -11.28
C GLY A 48 5.78 10.97 -10.54
N ASN A 49 6.89 10.88 -9.80
CA ASN A 49 7.20 9.70 -8.99
C ASN A 49 6.15 9.45 -7.90
N LEU A 50 5.64 10.51 -7.27
CA LEU A 50 4.57 10.40 -6.27
C LEU A 50 3.24 9.96 -6.90
N GLN A 51 2.93 10.44 -8.10
CA GLN A 51 1.76 10.01 -8.85
C GLN A 51 1.82 8.50 -9.12
N THR A 52 2.90 8.01 -9.73
CA THR A 52 3.08 6.56 -10.01
C THR A 52 2.99 5.72 -8.73
N ARG A 53 3.57 6.22 -7.62
CA ARG A 53 3.48 5.53 -6.33
C ARG A 53 2.05 5.47 -5.79
N ASN A 54 1.31 6.57 -5.89
CA ASN A 54 -0.07 6.63 -5.40
C ASN A 54 -1.00 5.75 -6.23
N GLU A 55 -0.82 5.75 -7.55
CA GLU A 55 -1.55 4.87 -8.47
C GLU A 55 -1.26 3.39 -8.18
N ALA A 56 0.00 3.02 -7.97
CA ALA A 56 0.38 1.66 -7.57
C ALA A 56 -0.27 1.23 -6.23
N VAL A 57 -0.31 2.12 -5.23
CA VAL A 57 -0.99 1.84 -3.95
C VAL A 57 -2.50 1.67 -4.14
N ALA A 58 -3.13 2.49 -4.98
CA ALA A 58 -4.55 2.36 -5.28
C ALA A 58 -4.86 1.03 -5.98
N ALA A 59 -4.02 0.62 -6.96
CA ALA A 59 -4.13 -0.67 -7.62
C ALA A 59 -3.98 -1.84 -6.62
N ALA A 60 -3.02 -1.77 -5.70
CA ALA A 60 -2.85 -2.77 -4.65
C ALA A 60 -4.11 -2.87 -3.77
N ASN A 61 -4.66 -1.75 -3.32
CA ASN A 61 -5.85 -1.74 -2.44
C ASN A 61 -7.06 -2.37 -3.14
N ARG A 62 -7.29 -2.06 -4.42
CA ARG A 62 -8.35 -2.70 -5.21
C ARG A 62 -8.18 -4.22 -5.26
N ALA A 63 -6.98 -4.69 -5.58
CA ALA A 63 -6.70 -6.13 -5.63
C ALA A 63 -6.85 -6.80 -4.25
N ILE A 64 -6.44 -6.12 -3.18
CA ILE A 64 -6.64 -6.58 -1.80
C ILE A 64 -8.13 -6.70 -1.48
N GLU A 65 -8.97 -5.74 -1.89
CA GLU A 65 -10.41 -5.80 -1.67
C GLU A 65 -11.07 -6.99 -2.39
N GLU A 66 -10.65 -7.29 -3.62
CA GLU A 66 -11.12 -8.46 -4.38
C GLU A 66 -10.79 -9.77 -3.65
N VAL A 67 -9.54 -9.91 -3.19
CA VAL A 67 -9.10 -11.11 -2.45
C VAL A 67 -9.76 -11.17 -1.07
N ALA A 68 -9.86 -10.04 -0.36
CA ALA A 68 -10.52 -9.96 0.93
C ALA A 68 -11.99 -10.37 0.83
N ALA A 69 -12.70 -9.91 -0.20
CA ALA A 69 -14.07 -10.35 -0.46
C ALA A 69 -14.12 -11.86 -0.67
N SER A 70 -13.23 -12.42 -1.51
CA SER A 70 -13.18 -13.85 -1.80
C SER A 70 -12.86 -14.72 -0.57
N LEU A 71 -12.09 -14.22 0.40
CA LEU A 71 -11.78 -14.95 1.65
C LEU A 71 -13.02 -15.22 2.51
N LEU A 72 -14.08 -14.42 2.34
CA LEU A 72 -15.30 -14.48 3.16
C LEU A 72 -16.50 -15.09 2.41
N VAL A 73 -16.38 -15.45 1.13
CA VAL A 73 -17.49 -16.05 0.38
C VAL A 73 -17.60 -17.55 0.72
N PRO A 74 -18.78 -18.04 1.15
CA PRO A 74 -19.05 -19.47 1.20
C PRO A 74 -18.89 -20.11 -0.18
N GLY A 75 -18.61 -21.41 -0.24
CA GLY A 75 -18.70 -22.16 -1.49
C GLY A 75 -20.06 -21.97 -2.18
N SER A 76 -20.15 -22.31 -3.47
CA SER A 76 -21.40 -22.23 -4.24
C SER A 76 -22.56 -23.05 -3.65
N ASP A 77 -22.26 -23.97 -2.75
CA ASP A 77 -23.17 -24.80 -1.97
C ASP A 77 -23.55 -24.19 -0.59
N GLY A 78 -23.09 -22.97 -0.31
CA GLY A 78 -23.27 -22.29 0.98
C GLY A 78 -22.38 -22.85 2.09
N THR A 79 -21.50 -23.81 1.81
CA THR A 79 -20.61 -24.39 2.81
C THR A 79 -19.37 -23.52 3.01
N PRO A 80 -18.81 -23.47 4.22
CA PRO A 80 -17.55 -22.76 4.47
C PRO A 80 -16.40 -23.40 3.68
N SER A 81 -15.68 -22.62 2.88
CA SER A 81 -14.46 -23.11 2.21
C SER A 81 -13.39 -23.50 3.24
N LEU A 82 -12.82 -24.70 3.06
CA LEU A 82 -11.71 -25.23 3.85
C LEU A 82 -10.38 -25.24 3.07
N ALA A 83 -10.41 -24.81 1.80
CA ALA A 83 -9.21 -24.77 0.97
C ALA A 83 -8.35 -23.56 1.36
N PRO A 84 -7.03 -23.73 1.57
CA PRO A 84 -6.12 -22.61 1.81
C PRO A 84 -6.18 -21.62 0.64
N PRO A 85 -6.26 -20.31 0.90
CA PRO A 85 -6.29 -19.32 -0.15
C PRO A 85 -4.96 -19.34 -0.91
N GLN A 86 -5.05 -19.26 -2.23
CA GLN A 86 -3.89 -19.33 -3.11
C GLN A 86 -3.43 -17.92 -3.49
N GLY A 87 -2.18 -17.80 -3.93
CA GLY A 87 -1.68 -16.56 -4.52
C GLY A 87 -2.36 -16.30 -5.86
N THR A 88 -2.61 -15.04 -6.16
CA THR A 88 -3.31 -14.60 -7.37
C THR A 88 -2.58 -13.41 -7.99
N VAL A 89 -2.97 -13.08 -9.22
CA VAL A 89 -2.49 -11.89 -9.93
C VAL A 89 -3.72 -11.10 -10.34
N SER A 90 -3.71 -9.79 -10.07
CA SER A 90 -4.73 -8.86 -10.55
C SER A 90 -4.08 -7.86 -11.51
N MET A 91 -4.71 -7.66 -12.65
CA MET A 91 -4.32 -6.63 -13.61
C MET A 91 -5.24 -5.43 -13.44
N VAL A 92 -4.66 -4.25 -13.28
CA VAL A 92 -5.39 -3.03 -13.00
C VAL A 92 -5.09 -2.00 -14.08
N ASP A 93 -6.13 -1.67 -14.84
CA ASP A 93 -6.23 -0.49 -15.68
C ASP A 93 -6.80 0.67 -14.81
N ILE A 94 -5.97 1.67 -14.50
CA ILE A 94 -6.34 2.75 -13.56
C ILE A 94 -7.01 3.92 -14.27
N ASN A 95 -6.68 4.13 -15.54
CA ASN A 95 -7.22 5.23 -16.36
C ASN A 95 -8.36 4.76 -17.29
N ASN A 96 -8.65 3.47 -17.30
CA ASN A 96 -9.67 2.79 -18.09
C ASN A 96 -9.50 2.98 -19.61
N ASP A 97 -8.25 2.95 -20.08
CA ASP A 97 -7.89 3.10 -21.50
C ASP A 97 -7.86 1.77 -22.29
N GLY A 98 -8.08 0.65 -21.60
CA GLY A 98 -8.10 -0.70 -22.18
C GLY A 98 -6.73 -1.40 -22.18
N VAL A 99 -5.71 -0.79 -21.59
CA VAL A 99 -4.40 -1.39 -21.34
C VAL A 99 -4.16 -1.50 -19.84
N ASP A 100 -3.69 -2.65 -19.39
CA ASP A 100 -3.36 -2.84 -17.99
C ASP A 100 -2.12 -2.00 -17.61
N ASP A 101 -2.29 -1.11 -16.65
CA ASP A 101 -1.24 -0.21 -16.18
C ASP A 101 -0.37 -0.86 -15.10
N TYR A 102 -0.99 -1.65 -14.22
CA TYR A 102 -0.33 -2.27 -13.08
C TYR A 102 -0.65 -3.76 -12.99
N LYS A 103 0.40 -4.54 -12.77
CA LYS A 103 0.31 -5.95 -12.39
C LYS A 103 0.52 -6.07 -10.89
N VAL A 104 -0.49 -6.56 -10.18
CA VAL A 104 -0.44 -6.81 -8.74
C VAL A 104 -0.31 -8.30 -8.49
N ASP A 105 0.86 -8.72 -8.00
CA ASP A 105 1.10 -10.08 -7.52
C ASP A 105 0.69 -10.17 -6.03
N ILE A 106 -0.33 -10.97 -5.74
CA ILE A 106 -0.83 -11.22 -4.38
C ILE A 106 -0.28 -12.56 -3.89
N ALA A 107 0.48 -12.52 -2.80
CA ALA A 107 0.93 -13.75 -2.15
C ALA A 107 -0.26 -14.49 -1.50
N PRO A 108 -0.19 -15.82 -1.34
CA PRO A 108 -1.23 -16.57 -0.61
C PRO A 108 -1.51 -15.91 0.76
N PRO A 109 -2.76 -15.48 1.04
CA PRO A 109 -3.12 -14.89 2.32
C PRO A 109 -2.80 -15.82 3.49
N VAL A 110 -2.22 -15.28 4.55
CA VAL A 110 -1.79 -16.08 5.71
C VAL A 110 -2.60 -15.72 6.93
N CYS A 111 -3.12 -16.72 7.63
CA CYS A 111 -3.72 -16.52 8.94
C CYS A 111 -2.63 -16.28 9.98
N VAL A 112 -2.45 -15.02 10.42
CA VAL A 112 -1.38 -14.63 11.36
C VAL A 112 -1.80 -14.76 12.82
N ARG A 113 -3.11 -14.75 13.10
CA ARG A 113 -3.65 -14.90 14.45
C ARG A 113 -5.11 -15.34 14.38
N ALA A 114 -5.50 -16.26 15.24
CA ALA A 114 -6.91 -16.58 15.49
C ALA A 114 -7.16 -16.76 16.98
N THR A 115 -8.25 -16.18 17.47
CA THR A 115 -8.68 -16.26 18.87
C THR A 115 -10.11 -16.74 18.94
N LYS A 116 -10.40 -17.69 19.84
CA LYS A 116 -11.78 -18.17 20.06
C LYS A 116 -12.68 -16.99 20.42
N ALA A 117 -13.80 -16.85 19.72
CA ALA A 117 -14.85 -15.90 20.07
C ALA A 117 -15.49 -16.39 21.38
N VAL A 118 -15.56 -15.49 22.37
CA VAL A 118 -16.17 -15.79 23.67
C VAL A 118 -17.62 -15.33 23.66
N ASP A 119 -18.52 -16.21 24.09
CA ASP A 119 -19.92 -15.88 24.31
C ASP A 119 -20.02 -14.93 25.50
N THR A 120 -20.42 -13.67 25.29
CA THR A 120 -20.63 -12.72 26.39
C THR A 120 -21.96 -12.98 27.06
N GLY A 121 -22.14 -14.14 27.71
CA GLY A 121 -23.20 -14.44 28.69
C GLY A 121 -24.68 -14.21 28.31
N GLY A 122 -24.98 -13.78 27.09
CA GLY A 122 -26.29 -13.36 26.60
C GLY A 122 -26.55 -13.81 25.16
N GLY A 123 -25.99 -14.95 24.77
CA GLY A 123 -26.20 -15.57 23.45
C GLY A 123 -25.52 -14.87 22.26
N GLY A 124 -24.72 -13.83 22.48
CA GLY A 124 -24.03 -13.11 21.42
C GLY A 124 -22.61 -13.63 21.17
N SER A 125 -22.25 -13.79 19.89
CA SER A 125 -20.85 -13.86 19.45
C SER A 125 -20.41 -12.48 18.98
N THR A 126 -19.27 -12.00 19.48
CA THR A 126 -18.69 -10.73 19.04
C THR A 126 -17.95 -10.95 17.73
N GLY A 127 -18.56 -10.50 16.65
CA GLY A 127 -17.95 -10.54 15.32
C GLY A 127 -16.75 -9.59 15.20
N PRO A 128 -15.96 -9.71 14.12
CA PRO A 128 -14.72 -8.94 13.93
C PRO A 128 -14.90 -7.42 13.87
N GLY A 129 -16.13 -6.91 13.65
CA GLY A 129 -16.48 -5.49 13.74
C GLY A 129 -16.80 -4.98 15.14
N GLY A 130 -16.64 -5.81 16.19
CA GLY A 130 -17.00 -5.45 17.57
C GLY A 130 -18.51 -5.37 17.82
N ILE A 131 -19.32 -5.62 16.78
CA ILE A 131 -20.76 -5.71 16.89
C ILE A 131 -21.09 -7.10 17.41
N THR A 132 -21.72 -7.15 18.57
CA THR A 132 -22.33 -8.37 19.09
C THR A 132 -23.60 -8.64 18.30
N GLY A 133 -23.53 -9.61 17.40
CA GLY A 133 -24.73 -10.17 16.79
C GLY A 133 -25.44 -10.97 17.87
N GLY A 134 -26.60 -10.51 18.33
CA GLY A 134 -27.42 -11.29 19.25
C GLY A 134 -27.92 -12.53 18.53
N ALA A 135 -27.30 -13.69 18.73
CA ALA A 135 -28.02 -14.92 18.47
C ALA A 135 -28.99 -15.07 19.65
N SER A 136 -30.28 -15.04 19.37
CA SER A 136 -31.30 -15.29 20.38
C SER A 136 -31.21 -16.76 20.81
N SER A 137 -30.35 -17.08 21.77
CA SER A 137 -30.41 -18.33 22.54
C SER A 137 -31.01 -18.14 23.94
N SER A 138 -31.46 -16.92 24.27
CA SER A 138 -32.22 -16.65 25.49
C SER A 138 -33.52 -17.45 25.52
N GLY A 139 -33.48 -18.64 26.15
CA GLY A 139 -34.66 -19.42 26.54
C GLY A 139 -34.79 -20.82 25.95
N SER A 140 -33.93 -21.24 25.03
CA SER A 140 -33.95 -22.61 24.50
C SER A 140 -32.73 -23.36 25.04
N GLY A 141 -32.92 -24.38 25.87
CA GLY A 141 -31.86 -25.24 26.42
C GLY A 141 -31.11 -26.08 25.36
N LEU A 142 -31.05 -25.62 24.11
CA LEU A 142 -30.27 -26.20 23.03
C LEU A 142 -28.89 -25.53 22.98
N ALA A 143 -27.90 -26.32 23.38
CA ALA A 143 -26.46 -26.35 23.08
C ALA A 143 -25.75 -25.06 22.60
N ALA A 144 -24.61 -24.81 23.25
CA ALA A 144 -23.55 -23.86 22.91
C ALA A 144 -23.48 -23.48 21.43
N LEU A 145 -23.28 -22.18 21.16
CA LEU A 145 -22.91 -21.72 19.83
C LEU A 145 -21.75 -22.58 19.30
N PRO A 146 -21.76 -22.97 18.01
CA PRO A 146 -20.63 -23.69 17.43
C PRO A 146 -19.36 -22.86 17.64
N ASP A 147 -18.24 -23.51 17.97
CA ASP A 147 -16.97 -22.82 18.22
C ASP A 147 -16.62 -21.89 17.05
N GLN A 148 -16.57 -20.59 17.34
CA GLN A 148 -16.21 -19.53 16.41
C GLN A 148 -14.87 -18.91 16.78
N TYR A 149 -14.16 -18.39 15.78
CA TYR A 149 -12.81 -17.84 15.92
C TYR A 149 -12.69 -16.54 15.14
N ASN A 150 -12.27 -15.48 15.82
CA ASN A 150 -11.89 -14.23 15.20
C ASN A 150 -10.47 -14.37 14.65
N ALA A 151 -10.33 -14.48 13.33
CA ALA A 151 -9.06 -14.60 12.63
C ALA A 151 -8.60 -13.25 12.05
N VAL A 152 -7.28 -13.07 11.99
CA VAL A 152 -6.60 -11.97 11.31
C VAL A 152 -5.75 -12.58 10.20
N TRP A 153 -6.00 -12.12 8.98
CA TRP A 153 -5.31 -12.50 7.76
C TRP A 153 -4.35 -11.40 7.36
N ASP A 154 -3.09 -11.74 7.04
CA ASP A 154 -2.16 -10.83 6.36
C ASP A 154 -2.24 -11.09 4.86
N ILE A 155 -2.57 -10.03 4.11
CA ILE A 155 -2.56 -10.03 2.65
C ILE A 155 -1.38 -9.17 2.23
N SER A 156 -0.45 -9.76 1.49
CA SER A 156 0.73 -9.07 1.00
C SER A 156 0.75 -9.06 -0.52
N THR A 157 1.02 -7.88 -1.07
CA THR A 157 1.02 -7.64 -2.51
C THR A 157 2.33 -7.02 -2.96
N THR A 158 2.71 -7.29 -4.19
CA THR A 158 3.79 -6.60 -4.91
C THR A 158 3.22 -6.08 -6.21
N VAL A 159 3.24 -4.77 -6.38
CA VAL A 159 2.79 -4.08 -7.58
C VAL A 159 3.99 -3.83 -8.47
N THR A 160 3.85 -4.19 -9.74
CA THR A 160 4.80 -3.88 -10.80
C THR A 160 4.09 -3.06 -11.87
N ASP A 161 4.74 -2.02 -12.36
CA ASP A 161 4.26 -1.26 -13.51
C ASP A 161 4.30 -2.19 -14.74
N ALA A 162 3.13 -2.36 -15.38
CA ALA A 162 2.94 -3.27 -16.50
C ALA A 162 3.07 -2.55 -17.85
N ARG A 163 3.21 -1.21 -17.86
CA ARG A 163 3.42 -0.48 -19.10
C ARG A 163 4.74 -0.87 -19.74
N SER A 164 4.73 -1.01 -21.06
CA SER A 164 5.87 -1.51 -21.86
C SER A 164 7.11 -0.61 -21.82
N ASP A 165 6.96 0.63 -21.33
CA ASP A 165 8.01 1.63 -21.16
C ASP A 165 8.43 1.84 -19.69
N SER A 166 7.86 1.07 -18.76
CA SER A 166 8.04 1.33 -17.34
C SER A 166 9.37 0.81 -16.79
N THR A 167 10.01 1.68 -16.00
CA THR A 167 11.29 1.41 -15.34
C THR A 167 11.06 0.66 -14.02
N GLY A 168 10.64 -0.61 -14.07
CA GLY A 168 10.81 -1.58 -12.96
C GLY A 168 10.39 -1.14 -11.54
N THR A 169 9.50 -0.16 -11.39
CA THR A 169 9.10 0.34 -10.07
C THR A 169 8.24 -0.73 -9.39
N SER A 170 8.72 -1.25 -8.26
CA SER A 170 7.99 -2.20 -7.44
C SER A 170 7.52 -1.55 -6.14
N THR A 171 6.22 -1.61 -5.84
CA THR A 171 5.66 -1.15 -4.56
C THR A 171 4.99 -2.32 -3.86
N SER A 172 5.32 -2.56 -2.59
CA SER A 172 4.66 -3.59 -1.79
C SER A 172 3.65 -2.99 -0.83
N VAL A 173 2.44 -3.55 -0.76
CA VAL A 173 1.40 -3.17 0.21
C VAL A 173 1.01 -4.39 1.03
N ARG A 174 0.86 -4.20 2.34
CA ARG A 174 0.40 -5.23 3.27
C ARG A 174 -0.81 -4.73 4.04
N GLN A 175 -1.84 -5.57 4.14
CA GLN A 175 -3.07 -5.24 4.86
C GLN A 175 -3.54 -6.42 5.71
N GLY A 176 -3.96 -6.09 6.94
CA GLY A 176 -4.61 -7.03 7.85
C GLY A 176 -6.12 -7.03 7.67
N VAL A 177 -6.72 -8.19 7.42
CA VAL A 177 -8.18 -8.35 7.31
C VAL A 177 -8.69 -9.27 8.41
N ARG A 178 -9.81 -8.90 9.04
CA ARG A 178 -10.44 -9.72 10.08
C ARG A 178 -11.59 -10.52 9.50
N ALA A 179 -11.62 -11.82 9.78
CA ALA A 179 -12.70 -12.72 9.36
C ALA A 179 -13.15 -13.59 10.53
N LEU A 180 -14.44 -13.93 10.57
CA LEU A 180 -14.98 -14.89 11.53
C LEU A 180 -14.95 -16.28 10.90
N LEU A 181 -14.28 -17.21 11.56
CA LEU A 181 -14.18 -18.60 11.13
C LEU A 181 -14.98 -19.50 12.07
N ASN A 182 -15.57 -20.56 11.54
CA ASN A 182 -16.03 -21.68 12.37
C ASN A 182 -14.86 -22.62 12.73
N LYS A 183 -15.12 -23.60 13.60
CA LYS A 183 -14.13 -24.60 14.04
C LYS A 183 -13.42 -25.32 12.89
N ALA A 184 -14.16 -25.80 11.88
CA ALA A 184 -13.58 -26.55 10.78
C ALA A 184 -12.64 -25.67 9.93
N GLN A 185 -13.05 -24.42 9.67
CA GLN A 185 -12.20 -23.44 8.99
C GLN A 185 -10.96 -23.07 9.81
N PHE A 186 -11.12 -22.87 11.12
CA PHE A 186 -9.99 -22.61 12.00
C PHE A 186 -8.98 -23.77 11.95
N ASP A 187 -9.45 -25.01 12.08
CA ASP A 187 -8.59 -26.20 12.03
C ASP A 187 -7.87 -26.36 10.69
N ALA A 188 -8.54 -26.04 9.58
CA ALA A 188 -7.97 -26.18 8.24
C ALA A 188 -7.02 -25.04 7.84
N LEU A 189 -7.27 -23.81 8.32
CA LEU A 189 -6.66 -22.59 7.76
C LEU A 189 -5.75 -21.82 8.74
N CYS A 190 -5.97 -21.98 10.04
CA CYS A 190 -5.31 -21.16 11.07
C CYS A 190 -4.67 -21.98 12.19
N ALA A 191 -5.05 -23.24 12.37
CA ALA A 191 -4.47 -24.07 13.41
C ALA A 191 -2.99 -24.37 13.10
N PRO A 192 -2.10 -24.27 14.09
CA PRO A 192 -0.73 -24.74 13.91
C PRO A 192 -0.76 -26.25 13.58
N PRO A 193 0.13 -26.74 12.70
CA PRO A 193 0.20 -28.16 12.40
C PRO A 193 0.37 -28.94 13.71
N PRO A 194 -0.25 -30.12 13.84
CA PRO A 194 -0.12 -30.92 15.06
C PRO A 194 1.37 -31.16 15.32
N VAL A 195 1.82 -30.77 16.52
CA VAL A 195 3.18 -31.07 16.98
C VAL A 195 3.29 -32.58 16.97
N ALA A 196 4.15 -33.13 16.10
CA ALA A 196 4.41 -34.56 16.07
C ALA A 196 4.78 -35.02 17.49
N PRO A 197 4.26 -36.17 17.97
CA PRO A 197 4.61 -36.66 19.29
C PRO A 197 6.12 -36.77 19.39
N ALA A 198 6.70 -36.17 20.43
CA ALA A 198 8.13 -36.21 20.69
C ALA A 198 8.59 -37.68 20.66
N GLU A 199 9.52 -37.98 19.77
CA GLU A 199 10.17 -39.29 19.72
C GLU A 199 10.73 -39.58 21.12
N PRO A 200 10.39 -40.73 21.76
CA PRO A 200 10.89 -41.03 23.09
C PRO A 200 12.42 -41.05 23.04
N ALA A 201 13.03 -40.28 23.95
CA ALA A 201 14.48 -40.19 24.07
C ALA A 201 15.10 -41.60 24.12
N PRO A 202 16.21 -41.86 23.40
CA PRO A 202 16.83 -43.17 23.40
C PRO A 202 17.20 -43.56 24.83
N ALA A 203 16.75 -44.75 25.24
CA ALA A 203 17.13 -45.31 26.53
C ALA A 203 18.64 -45.52 26.56
N SER A 204 19.34 -44.72 27.35
CA SER A 204 20.75 -44.94 27.66
C SER A 204 20.90 -46.32 28.29
N SER A 205 21.61 -47.20 27.60
CA SER A 205 22.10 -48.48 28.12
C SER A 205 23.42 -48.29 28.85
#